data_AF-A0A7C2G9X7-F1
#
_entry.id   AF-A0A7C2G9X7-F1
#
_cell.length_a   1.000
_cell.length_b   1.000
_cell.length_c   1.000
_cell.angle_alpha   90.00
_cell.angle_beta   90.00
_cell.angle_gamma   90.00
#
_symmetry.space_group_name_H-M   'P 1'
#
loop_
_entity.id
_entity.type
_entity.pdbx_description
1 polymer ?
#
loop_
_entity_poly.entity_id
_entity_poly.type
_entity_poly.pdbx_seq_one_letter_code
_entity_poly.pdbx_strand_id
1 'polypeptide(L)' 'MVRNIWLLILASELFCLLGAICAFLITYEQYKKHLLQRKQVFLVSLRMGFLTFLFFTLFIIFFLWVGPKLSLFRPR' A
#
# COMPACT_ATOMS: atom_id res chain seq x y z
N MET A 1 -13.24 -17.81 12.65
CA MET A 1 -13.16 -16.34 12.85
C MET A 1 -11.93 -15.72 12.17
N VAL A 2 -10.72 -16.25 12.39
CA VAL A 2 -9.45 -15.71 11.85
C VAL A 2 -9.41 -15.60 10.31
N ARG A 3 -9.97 -16.56 9.56
CA ARG A 3 -9.98 -16.55 8.09
C ARG A 3 -10.75 -15.37 7.47
N ASN A 4 -11.78 -14.85 8.16
CA ASN A 4 -12.56 -13.70 7.68
C ASN A 4 -11.81 -12.38 7.84
N ILE A 5 -10.94 -12.29 8.86
CA ILE A 5 -10.09 -11.12 9.11
C ILE A 5 -9.05 -10.99 7.99
N TRP A 6 -8.46 -12.11 7.54
CA TRP A 6 -7.54 -12.13 6.40
C TRP A 6 -8.18 -11.64 5.11
N LEU A 7 -9.42 -12.06 4.83
CA LEU A 7 -10.18 -11.58 3.67
C LEU A 7 -10.48 -10.08 3.75
N LEU A 8 -10.81 -9.57 4.94
CA LEU A 8 -11.04 -8.14 5.18
C LEU A 8 -9.78 -7.30 4.96
N ILE A 9 -8.62 -7.78 5.43
CA ILE A 9 -7.33 -7.09 5.25
C ILE A 9 -6.96 -7.06 3.75
N LEU A 10 -7.04 -8.19 3.05
CA LEU A 10 -6.78 -8.27 1.62
C LEU A 10 -7.71 -7.36 0.80
N ALA A 11 -9.01 -7.32 1.15
CA ALA A 11 -9.95 -6.43 0.50
C ALA A 11 -9.59 -4.96 0.76
N SER A 12 -9.24 -4.60 1.98
CA SER A 12 -8.86 -3.22 2.33
C SER A 12 -7.59 -2.75 1.61
N GLU A 13 -6.59 -3.62 1.46
CA GLU A 13 -5.38 -3.30 0.68
C GLU A 13 -5.69 -3.08 -0.80
N LEU A 14 -6.53 -3.94 -1.40
CA LEU A 14 -6.97 -3.78 -2.79
C LEU A 14 -7.72 -2.47 -3.02
N PHE A 15 -8.66 -2.12 -2.14
CA PHE A 15 -9.38 -0.85 -2.23
C PHE A 15 -8.46 0.36 -2.04
N CYS A 16 -7.49 0.26 -1.14
CA CYS A 16 -6.50 1.33 -0.93
C CYS A 16 -5.61 1.53 -2.16
N LEU A 17 -5.23 0.44 -2.84
CA LEU A 17 -4.43 0.46 -4.07
C LEU A 17 -5.22 1.10 -5.23
N LEU A 18 -6.49 0.73 -5.38
CA LEU A 18 -7.42 1.36 -6.33
C LEU A 18 -7.60 2.86 -6.06
N GLY A 19 -7.78 3.24 -4.79
CA GLY A 19 -7.88 4.64 -4.38
C GLY A 19 -6.64 5.44 -4.72
N ALA A 20 -5.45 4.88 -4.47
CA ALA A 20 -4.18 5.50 -4.83
C ALA A 20 -4.03 5.68 -6.34
N ILE A 21 -4.40 4.69 -7.15
CA ILE A 21 -4.37 4.78 -8.62
C ILE A 21 -5.34 5.86 -9.12
N CYS A 22 -6.56 5.93 -8.58
CA CYS A 22 -7.54 6.95 -8.95
C CYS A 22 -7.07 8.37 -8.56
N ALA A 23 -6.58 8.55 -7.33
CA ALA A 23 -6.03 9.84 -6.88
C ALA A 23 -4.85 10.27 -7.77
N PHE A 24 -4.02 9.31 -8.17
CA PHE A 24 -2.90 9.54 -9.07
C PHE A 24 -3.34 9.89 -10.50
N LEU A 25 -4.37 9.24 -11.05
CA LEU A 25 -4.95 9.58 -12.34
C LEU A 25 -5.56 11.00 -12.35
N ILE A 26 -6.27 11.38 -11.29
CA ILE A 26 -6.88 12.71 -11.15
C ILE A 26 -5.79 13.78 -11.10
N THR A 27 -4.75 13.58 -10.29
CA THR A 27 -3.60 14.50 -10.24
C THR A 27 -2.88 14.52 -11.58
N TYR A 28 -2.66 13.38 -12.23
CA TYR A 28 -2.07 13.34 -13.56
C TYR A 28 -2.89 14.13 -14.59
N GLU A 29 -4.23 14.03 -14.57
CA GLU A 29 -5.10 14.80 -15.46
C GLU A 29 -5.00 16.30 -15.23
N GLN A 30 -4.92 16.73 -13.96
CA GLN A 30 -4.71 18.12 -13.59
C GLN A 30 -3.33 18.63 -14.03
N TYR A 31 -2.27 17.85 -13.82
CA TYR A 31 -0.89 18.21 -14.18
C TYR A 31 -0.59 18.09 -15.68
N LYS A 32 -1.41 17.37 -16.46
CA LYS A 32 -1.31 17.24 -17.92
C LYS A 32 -1.28 18.58 -18.64
N LYS A 33 -1.90 19.62 -18.05
CA LYS A 33 -1.96 20.98 -18.61
C LYS A 33 -0.65 21.78 -18.42
N HIS A 34 0.23 21.39 -17.50
CA HIS A 34 1.36 22.23 -17.07
C HIS A 34 2.77 21.63 -17.24
N LEU A 35 2.94 20.32 -17.47
CA LEU A 35 4.29 19.71 -17.53
C LEU A 35 4.60 19.04 -18.88
N LEU A 36 5.76 19.38 -19.45
CA LEU A 36 6.31 18.82 -20.71
C LEU A 36 6.89 17.40 -20.54
N GLN A 37 7.33 17.00 -19.34
CA GLN A 37 7.99 15.70 -19.07
C GLN A 37 7.06 14.65 -18.44
N ARG A 38 5.89 14.46 -19.05
CA ARG A 38 4.73 13.69 -18.54
C ARG A 38 5.05 12.23 -18.19
N LYS A 39 5.77 11.54 -19.08
CA LYS A 39 6.07 10.10 -18.92
C LYS A 39 7.01 9.85 -17.75
N GLN A 40 7.97 10.75 -17.52
CA GLN A 40 9.01 10.56 -16.52
C GLN A 40 8.45 10.73 -15.11
N VAL A 41 7.67 11.79 -14.88
CA VAL A 41 6.99 12.02 -13.59
C VAL A 41 6.00 10.89 -13.32
N PHE A 42 5.25 10.44 -14.32
CA PHE A 42 4.33 9.31 -14.18
C PHE A 42 5.05 8.04 -13.72
N LEU A 43 6.15 7.67 -14.40
CA LEU A 43 6.93 6.47 -14.09
C LEU A 43 7.59 6.54 -12.71
N VAL A 44 8.09 7.72 -12.32
CA VAL A 44 8.71 7.94 -11.00
C VAL A 44 7.67 7.79 -9.91
N SER A 45 6.52 8.43 -10.02
CA SER A 45 5.47 8.36 -9.00
C SER A 45 4.87 6.96 -8.88
N LEU A 46 4.70 6.24 -9.99
CA LEU A 46 4.22 4.85 -9.99
C LEU A 46 5.25 3.91 -9.34
N ARG A 47 6.55 4.12 -9.61
CA ARG A 47 7.63 3.41 -8.92
C ARG A 47 7.62 3.71 -7.43
N MET A 48 7.55 4.97 -7.02
CA MET A 48 7.58 5.37 -5.62
C MET A 48 6.35 4.86 -4.88
N GLY A 49 5.16 4.91 -5.49
CA GLY A 49 3.92 4.37 -4.93
C GLY A 49 3.93 2.86 -4.78
N PHE A 50 4.49 2.13 -5.76
CA PHE A 50 4.66 0.68 -5.65
C PHE A 50 5.67 0.32 -4.54
N LEU A 51 6.74 1.10 -4.39
CA LEU A 51 7.76 0.88 -3.36
C LEU A 51 7.20 1.10 -1.95
N THR A 52 6.41 2.16 -1.74
CA THR A 52 5.73 2.39 -0.45
C THR A 52 4.68 1.32 -0.17
N PHE A 53 3.90 0.90 -1.17
CA PHE A 53 2.95 -0.21 -1.02
C PHE A 53 3.67 -1.48 -0.57
N LEU A 54 4.73 -1.88 -1.28
CA LEU A 54 5.52 -3.08 -0.96
C LEU A 54 6.14 -3.00 0.44
N PHE A 55 6.64 -1.83 0.84
CA PHE A 55 7.18 -1.60 2.18
C PHE A 55 6.13 -1.81 3.27
N PHE A 56 4.95 -1.22 3.15
CA PHE A 56 3.89 -1.37 4.14
C PHE A 56 3.32 -2.79 4.19
N THR A 57 3.16 -3.46 3.06
CA THR A 57 2.72 -4.87 3.02
C THR A 57 3.73 -5.77 3.73
N LEU A 58 5.04 -5.60 3.46
CA LEU A 58 6.08 -6.35 4.15
C LEU A 58 6.10 -6.05 5.65
N PHE A 59 5.90 -4.79 6.04
CA PHE A 59 5.84 -4.38 7.43
C PHE A 59 4.66 -5.04 8.17
N ILE A 60 3.48 -5.08 7.55
CA ILE A 60 2.28 -5.73 8.11
C ILE A 60 2.51 -7.25 8.25
N ILE A 61 3.06 -7.90 7.23
CA ILE A 61 3.38 -9.33 7.27
C ILE A 61 4.39 -9.62 8.38
N PHE A 62 5.43 -8.81 8.50
CA PHE A 62 6.44 -8.93 9.56
C PHE A 62 5.80 -8.78 10.95
N PHE A 63 4.94 -7.78 11.15
CA PHE A 63 4.28 -7.54 12.42
C PHE A 63 3.30 -8.67 12.78
N LEU A 64 2.59 -9.23 11.80
CA LEU A 64 1.70 -10.38 11.98
C LEU A 64 2.46 -11.68 12.26
N TRP A 65 3.69 -11.82 11.76
CA TRP A 65 4.51 -13.00 11.98
C TRP A 65 5.26 -12.95 13.33
N VAL A 66 5.71 -11.76 13.74
CA VAL A 66 6.43 -11.53 14.99
C VAL A 66 5.49 -11.30 16.18
N GLY A 67 4.34 -10.65 15.95
CA GLY A 67 3.32 -10.37 16.97
C GLY A 67 2.90 -11.58 17.82
N PRO A 68 2.59 -12.76 17.25
CA PRO A 68 2.22 -13.94 18.03
C PRO A 68 3.40 -14.57 18.78
N LYS A 69 4.66 -14.26 18.43
CA LYS A 69 5.83 -14.71 19.21
C LYS A 69 6.08 -13.84 20.45
N LEU A 70 5.76 -12.54 20.40
CA LEU A 70 5.88 -11.66 21.56
C LEU A 70 4.80 -11.92 22.63
N SER A 71 3.60 -12.35 22.25
CA SER A 71 2.53 -12.65 23.21
C SER A 71 2.77 -13.92 24.04
N LEU A 72 3.66 -14.81 23.59
CA LEU A 72 4.08 -16.03 24.29
C LEU A 72 5.20 -15.77 25.32
N PHE A 73 5.86 -14.61 25.24
CA PHE A 73 6.88 -14.12 26.17
C PHE A 73 6.29 -13.13 27.19
N ARG A 74 5.02 -13.33 27.58
CA ARG A 74 4.45 -12.62 28.74
C ARG A 74 4.84 -13.41 29.99
N PRO A 75 5.81 -12.95 30.82
CA PRO A 75 6.04 -13.57 32.12
C PRO A 75 4.75 -13.40 32.94
N ARG A 76 4.19 -14.51 33.42
CA ARG A 76 3.26 -14.49 34.55
C ARG A 76 4.05 -14.25 35.82
#